data_AF-A0A945CI57-F1
#
_entry.id   AF-A0A945CI57-F1
#
_cell.length_a   1.000
_cell.length_b   1.000
_cell.length_c   1.000
_cell.angle_alpha   90.00
_cell.angle_beta   90.00
_cell.angle_gamma   90.00
#
_symmetry.space_group_name_H-M   'P 1'
#
loop_
_entity.id
_entity.type
_entity.pdbx_description
1 polymer ?
#
loop_
_entity_poly.entity_id
_entity_poly.type
_entity_poly.pdbx_seq_one_letter_code
_entity_poly.pdbx_strand_id
1 'polypeptide(L)' 'MDKQITRERLERVARMYKSNQDASQALGIKMRSFGRLCRNYGIETPYVRKCRLRREAARSGAAGEVA' A
#
# COMPACT_ATOMS: atom_id res chain seq x y z
N MET A 1 -24.65 9.93 -2.13
CA MET A 1 -23.78 9.39 -3.22
C MET A 1 -22.73 8.54 -2.54
N ASP A 2 -23.14 7.36 -2.10
CA ASP A 2 -22.41 6.54 -1.15
C ASP A 2 -21.83 5.38 -1.95
N LYS A 3 -20.78 5.70 -2.71
CA LYS A 3 -20.02 4.70 -3.47
C LYS A 3 -19.25 3.88 -2.44
N GLN A 4 -19.94 2.93 -1.81
CA GLN A 4 -19.36 2.01 -0.85
C GLN A 4 -18.12 1.40 -1.49
N ILE A 5 -16.94 1.81 -1.02
CA ILE A 5 -15.69 1.28 -1.53
C ILE A 5 -15.60 -0.13 -0.99
N THR A 6 -15.91 -1.08 -1.87
CA THR A 6 -15.83 -2.51 -1.59
C THR A 6 -14.37 -2.90 -1.39
N ARG A 7 -14.17 -3.89 -0.50
CA ARG A 7 -12.86 -4.48 -0.22
C ARG A 7 -12.12 -4.86 -1.50
N GLU A 8 -12.78 -5.55 -2.42
CA GLU A 8 -12.19 -6.01 -3.69
C GLU A 8 -11.67 -4.86 -4.55
N ARG A 9 -12.41 -3.75 -4.61
CA ARG A 9 -11.99 -2.57 -5.37
C ARG A 9 -10.78 -1.92 -4.72
N LEU A 10 -10.74 -1.88 -3.39
CA LEU A 10 -9.59 -1.39 -2.64
C LEU A 10 -8.36 -2.28 -2.86
N GLU A 11 -8.51 -3.61 -2.84
CA GLU A 11 -7.43 -4.57 -3.10
C GLU A 11 -6.89 -4.46 -4.52
N ARG A 12 -7.76 -4.36 -5.52
CA ARG A 12 -7.35 -4.23 -6.92
C ARG A 12 -6.51 -2.98 -7.11
N VAL A 13 -6.95 -1.85 -6.58
CA VAL A 13 -6.23 -0.58 -6.67
C VAL A 13 -4.91 -0.64 -5.88
N ALA A 14 -4.92 -1.19 -4.67
CA ALA A 14 -3.71 -1.35 -3.86
C ALA A 14 -2.64 -2.24 -4.56
N ARG A 15 -3.07 -3.23 -5.35
CA ARG A 15 -2.17 -4.08 -6.14
C ARG A 15 -1.72 -3.43 -7.45
N MET A 16 -2.61 -2.70 -8.11
CA MET A 16 -2.36 -2.09 -9.42
C MET A 16 -1.42 -0.89 -9.33
N TYR A 17 -1.55 -0.08 -8.27
CA TYR A 17 -0.80 1.16 -8.12
C TYR A 17 0.41 1.02 -7.19
N LYS A 18 1.49 1.73 -7.53
CA LYS A 18 2.76 1.72 -6.77
C LYS A 18 2.77 2.66 -5.55
N SER A 19 1.79 3.55 -5.45
CA SER A 19 1.76 4.61 -4.44
C SER A 19 0.35 4.82 -3.87
N ASN A 20 0.26 5.13 -2.57
CA ASN A 20 -1.01 5.43 -1.90
C ASN A 20 -1.71 6.66 -2.51
N GLN A 21 -0.94 7.63 -3.01
CA GLN A 21 -1.47 8.83 -3.64
C GLN A 21 -2.26 8.48 -4.91
N ASP A 22 -1.63 7.73 -5.82
CA ASP A 22 -2.23 7.30 -7.08
C ASP A 22 -3.47 6.42 -6.84
N ALA A 23 -3.35 5.46 -5.93
CA ALA A 23 -4.45 4.63 -5.48
C ALA A 23 -5.64 5.44 -4.94
N SER A 24 -5.37 6.46 -4.12
CA SER A 24 -6.40 7.32 -3.56
C SER A 24 -7.07 8.20 -4.62
N GLN A 25 -6.31 8.68 -5.60
CA GLN A 25 -6.80 9.49 -6.71
C GLN A 25 -7.69 8.66 -7.66
N ALA A 26 -7.29 7.42 -7.97
CA ALA A 26 -8.09 6.49 -8.77
C ALA A 26 -9.44 6.13 -8.13
N LEU A 27 -9.49 6.10 -6.80
CA LEU A 27 -10.70 5.88 -6.02
C LEU A 27 -11.51 7.16 -5.77
N GLY A 28 -10.93 8.34 -6.07
CA GLY A 28 -11.55 9.63 -5.79
C GLY A 28 -11.65 9.94 -4.29
N ILE A 29 -10.77 9.37 -3.46
CA ILE A 29 -10.76 9.57 -2.01
C ILE A 29 -9.49 10.25 -1.54
N LYS A 30 -9.56 10.84 -0.34
CA LYS A 30 -8.36 11.38 0.31
C LYS A 30 -7.41 10.24 0.68
N MET A 31 -6.11 10.48 0.53
CA MET A 31 -5.05 9.53 0.87
C MET A 31 -5.14 9.01 2.32
N ARG A 32 -5.55 9.86 3.28
CA ARG A 32 -5.81 9.45 4.67
C ARG A 32 -6.97 8.45 4.79
N SER A 33 -8.06 8.64 4.04
CA SER A 33 -9.17 7.69 4.03
C SER A 33 -8.76 6.36 3.41
N PHE A 34 -7.97 6.38 2.34
CA PHE A 34 -7.45 5.16 1.72
C PHE A 34 -6.65 4.31 2.72
N GLY A 35 -5.69 4.91 3.44
CA GLY A 35 -4.91 4.21 4.46
C GLY A 35 -5.78 3.62 5.58
N ARG A 36 -6.81 4.36 6.01
CA ARG A 36 -7.75 3.91 7.06
C ARG A 36 -8.60 2.73 6.59
N LEU A 37 -9.11 2.78 5.35
CA LEU A 37 -9.86 1.69 4.74
C LEU A 37 -9.00 0.44 4.57
N CYS A 38 -7.77 0.58 4.06
CA CYS A 38 -6.86 -0.56 3.92
C CYS A 38 -6.60 -1.24 5.26
N ARG A 39 -6.41 -0.46 6.33
CA ARG A 39 -6.22 -1.01 7.68
C ARG A 39 -7.48 -1.70 8.22
N ASN A 40 -8.66 -1.14 7.96
CA ASN A 40 -9.93 -1.73 8.39
C ASN A 40 -10.21 -3.08 7.70
N TYR A 41 -9.87 -3.17 6.41
CA TYR A 41 -10.08 -4.39 5.62
C TYR A 41 -8.88 -5.36 5.66
N GLY A 42 -7.81 -5.05 6.38
CA GLY A 42 -6.60 -5.89 6.46
C GLY A 42 -5.78 -5.96 5.15
N ILE A 43 -5.91 -4.95 4.28
CA ILE A 43 -5.24 -4.89 2.98
C ILE A 43 -3.88 -4.20 3.12
N GLU A 44 -2.82 -4.84 2.64
CA GLU A 44 -1.49 -4.25 2.61
C GLU A 44 -1.46 -3.07 1.61
N THR A 45 -1.09 -1.88 2.09
CA THR A 45 -0.97 -0.70 1.22
C THR A 45 0.32 -0.74 0.41
N PRO A 46 0.36 -0.12 -0.79
CA PRO A 46 1.60 -0.02 -1.55
C PRO A 46 2.72 0.69 -0.77
N TYR A 47 2.38 1.62 0.14
CA TYR A 47 3.35 2.20 1.06
C TYR A 47 3.93 1.17 2.05
N VAL A 48 3.09 0.34 2.67
CA VAL A 48 3.56 -0.71 3.59
C VAL A 48 4.42 -1.72 2.85
N ARG A 49 4.02 -2.16 1.66
CA ARG A 49 4.81 -3.03 0.78
C ARG A 49 6.19 -2.42 0.48
N LYS A 50 6.23 -1.15 0.07
CA LYS A 50 7.47 -0.43 -0.21
C LYS A 50 8.37 -0.31 1.03
N CYS A 51 7.78 -0.05 2.19
CA CYS A 51 8.51 0.05 3.45
C CYS A 51 9.09 -1.32 3.87
N ARG A 52 8.33 -2.39 3.67
CA ARG A 52 8.77 -3.78 3.89
C ARG A 52 9.96 -4.11 2.99
N LEU A 53 9.83 -3.89 1.69
CA LEU A 53 10.90 -4.13 0.71
C LEU A 53 12.16 -3.32 1.04
N ARG A 54 12.02 -2.07 1.49
CA ARG A 54 13.17 -1.26 1.94
C ARG A 54 13.83 -1.83 3.19
N ARG A 55 13.04 -2.31 4.16
CA ARG A 55 13.56 -2.92 5.38
C ARG A 55 14.20 -4.28 5.11
N GLU A 56 13.64 -5.06 4.20
CA GLU A 56 14.22 -6.31 3.68
C GLU A 56 15.54 -6.01 2.97
N ALA A 57 15.58 -5.02 2.06
CA ALA A 57 16.80 -4.60 1.38
C ALA A 57 17.87 -4.07 2.36
N ALA A 58 17.48 -3.32 3.41
CA ALA A 58 18.40 -2.88 4.45
C ALA A 58 18.94 -4.04 5.30
N ARG A 59 18.15 -5.10 5.53
CA ARG A 59 18.62 -6.32 6.20
C ARG A 59 19.53 -7.16 5.30
N SER A 60 19.21 -7.26 4.02
CA SER A 60 20.03 -7.97 3.03
C SER A 60 21.33 -7.22 2.71
N GLY A 61 21.34 -5.89 2.77
CA GLY A 61 22.54 -5.07 2.67
C GLY A 61 23.47 -5.17 3.89
N ALA A 62 23.00 -5.68 5.03
CA ALA A 62 23.84 -6.02 6.18
C ALA A 62 24.41 -7.46 6.12
N ALA A 63 24.03 -8.24 5.11
CA ALA A 63 24.52 -9.60 4.87
C ALA A 63 25.36 -9.69 3.57
N GLY A 64 26.01 -8.59 3.21
CA GLY A 64 26.79 -8.45 1.97
C GLY A 64 28.15 -7.77 2.15
N GLU A 65 28.73 -7.84 3.35
CA GLU A 65 30.16 -7.56 3.56
C GLU A 65 30.73 -8.64 4.50
N VAL A 66 31.06 -9.80 3.93
CA VAL A 66 32.13 -10.69 4.39
C VAL A 66 32.57 -11.56 3.22
N ALA A 67 33.88 -11.54 2.98
CA ALA A 67 34.70 -12.23 1.96
C ALA A 67 34.80 -11.56 0.59
#